data_AF-A0A2G4YP01-F1
#
_entry.id   AF-A0A2G4YP01-F1
#
_cell.length_a   1.000
_cell.length_b   1.000
_cell.length_c   1.000
_cell.angle_alpha   90.00
_cell.angle_beta   90.00
_cell.angle_gamma   90.00
#
_symmetry.space_group_name_H-M   'P 1'
#
loop_
_entity.id
_entity.type
_entity.pdbx_description
1 polymer ?
#
loop_
_entity_poly.entity_id
_entity_poly.type
_entity_poly.pdbx_seq_one_letter_code
_entity_poly.pdbx_strand_id
1 'polypeptide(L)' 'MAVLSSRRIEFLYDGADMVGEYNSSGALARRYVHGPGLDAPLVWYEGSGTSSRRWLHADARGSI' A
#
# COMPACT_ATOMS: atom_id res chain seq x y z
N MET A 1 24.99 -22.56 6.62
CA MET A 1 24.93 -21.49 5.60
C MET A 1 23.66 -20.69 5.84
N ALA A 2 23.75 -19.38 6.05
CA ALA A 2 22.58 -18.52 6.19
C ALA A 2 22.20 -17.98 4.80
N VAL A 3 20.98 -18.23 4.35
CA VAL A 3 20.46 -17.61 3.13
C VAL A 3 19.93 -16.22 3.51
N LEU A 4 20.60 -15.17 3.03
CA LEU A 4 20.06 -13.81 3.10
C LEU A 4 19.02 -13.67 2.00
N SER A 5 17.74 -13.68 2.36
CA SER A 5 16.66 -13.39 1.42
C SER A 5 16.59 -11.87 1.21
N SER A 6 16.91 -11.39 0.01
CA SER A 6 16.68 -9.99 -0.36
C SER A 6 15.21 -9.82 -0.74
N ARG A 7 14.50 -8.94 -0.02
CA ARG A 7 13.13 -8.56 -0.34
C ARG A 7 13.13 -7.24 -1.10
N ARG A 8 12.94 -7.34 -2.41
CA ARG A 8 12.70 -6.20 -3.30
C ARG A 8 11.21 -5.83 -3.25
N ILE A 9 10.92 -4.54 -3.09
CA ILE A 9 9.59 -3.97 -3.25
C ILE A 9 9.70 -2.89 -4.32
N GLU A 10 8.77 -2.93 -5.27
CA GLU A 10 8.65 -1.92 -6.33
C GLU A 10 7.42 -1.07 -6.06
N PHE A 11 7.57 0.25 -6.15
CA PHE A 11 6.52 1.21 -5.86
C PHE A 11 5.93 1.75 -7.15
N LEU A 12 4.60 1.75 -7.25
CA LEU A 12 3.86 2.37 -8.34
C LEU A 12 3.32 3.72 -7.88
N TYR A 13 3.57 4.75 -8.70
CA TYR A 13 3.13 6.13 -8.44
C TYR A 13 2.17 6.60 -9.54
N ASP A 14 1.18 7.38 -9.13
CA ASP A 14 0.37 8.24 -9.99
C ASP A 14 0.66 9.70 -9.60
N GLY A 15 1.41 10.41 -10.45
CA GLY A 15 1.97 11.72 -10.07
C GLY A 15 2.88 11.62 -8.84
N ALA A 16 2.52 12.33 -7.77
CA ALA A 16 3.22 12.29 -6.48
C ALA A 16 2.70 11.18 -5.54
N ASP A 17 1.59 10.54 -5.88
CA ASP A 17 0.87 9.64 -4.99
C ASP A 17 1.33 8.19 -5.19
N MET A 18 1.78 7.54 -4.12
CA MET A 18 2.07 6.10 -4.16
C MET A 18 0.75 5.32 -4.15
N VAL A 19 0.48 4.55 -5.21
CA VAL A 19 -0.79 3.84 -5.43
C VAL A 19 -0.65 2.32 -5.32
N GLY A 20 0.57 1.78 -5.33
CA GLY A 20 0.76 0.33 -5.17
C GLY A 20 2.18 -0.10 -4.84
N GLU A 21 2.27 -1.32 -4.30
CA GLU A 21 3.51 -2.04 -4.05
C GLU A 21 3.48 -3.40 -4.76
N TYR A 22 4.57 -3.75 -5.44
CA TYR A 22 4.79 -5.04 -6.05
C TYR A 22 5.93 -5.77 -5.35
N ASN A 23 5.79 -7.09 -5.21
CA ASN A 23 6.87 -7.94 -4.69
C ASN A 23 7.93 -8.24 -5.76
N SER A 24 9.00 -8.92 -5.36
CA SER A 24 10.10 -9.32 -6.25
C SER A 24 9.70 -10.19 -7.44
N SER A 25 8.50 -10.76 -7.45
CA SER A 25 7.95 -11.57 -8.54
C SER A 25 7.02 -10.76 -9.45
N GLY A 26 6.89 -9.45 -9.24
CA GLY A 26 5.98 -8.58 -9.99
C GLY A 26 4.51 -8.78 -9.62
N ALA A 27 4.21 -9.46 -8.51
CA ALA A 27 2.83 -9.59 -8.02
C ALA A 27 2.47 -8.41 -7.11
N LEU A 28 1.27 -7.87 -7.29
CA LEU A 28 0.74 -6.79 -6.46
C LEU A 28 0.63 -7.27 -5.01
N ALA A 29 1.35 -6.59 -4.11
CA ALA A 29 1.37 -6.85 -2.69
C ALA A 29 0.41 -5.93 -1.93
N ARG A 30 0.30 -4.65 -2.34
CA ARG A 30 -0.61 -3.67 -1.74
C ARG A 30 -1.12 -2.67 -2.76
N ARG A 31 -2.33 -2.17 -2.52
CA ARG A 31 -2.92 -1.04 -3.25
C ARG A 31 -3.34 0.06 -2.28
N TYR A 32 -3.07 1.31 -2.64
CA TYR A 32 -3.45 2.49 -1.88
C TYR A 32 -4.49 3.31 -2.65
N VAL A 33 -5.53 3.77 -1.95
CA VAL A 33 -6.58 4.62 -2.52
C VAL A 33 -6.54 5.96 -1.81
N HIS A 34 -6.30 7.02 -2.57
CA HIS A 34 -6.26 8.41 -2.11
C HIS A 34 -7.62 9.07 -2.29
N GLY A 35 -7.92 10.03 -1.42
CA GLY A 35 -9.10 10.90 -1.55
C GLY A 35 -8.75 12.18 -2.29
N PRO A 36 -9.75 12.90 -2.82
CA PRO A 36 -9.51 14.18 -3.49
C PRO A 36 -8.89 15.21 -2.54
N GLY A 37 -7.72 15.74 -2.91
CA GLY A 37 -7.03 16.78 -2.15
C GLY A 37 -6.37 16.31 -0.84
N LEU A 38 -6.15 14.99 -0.68
CA LEU A 38 -5.45 14.43 0.47
C LEU A 38 -4.05 13.98 0.05
N ASP A 39 -3.03 14.35 0.84
CA ASP A 39 -1.64 13.93 0.63
C ASP A 39 -1.36 12.51 1.15
N ALA A 40 -2.36 11.84 1.73
CA ALA A 40 -2.24 10.54 2.37
C ALA A 40 -3.38 9.59 1.96
N PRO A 41 -3.11 8.28 1.86
CA PRO A 41 -4.10 7.31 1.45
C PRO A 41 -5.20 7.13 2.50
N LEU A 42 -6.44 6.99 2.03
CA LEU A 42 -7.61 6.71 2.86
C LEU A 42 -7.72 5.23 3.22
N VAL A 43 -7.40 4.38 2.25
CA VAL A 43 -7.59 2.94 2.31
C VAL A 43 -6.39 2.25 1.70
N TRP A 44 -6.02 1.11 2.27
CA TRP A 44 -5.15 0.16 1.61
C TRP A 44 -5.74 -1.25 1.58
N TYR A 45 -5.36 -1.99 0.55
CA TYR A 45 -5.71 -3.40 0.37
C TYR A 45 -4.45 -4.25 0.40
N GLU A 46 -4.46 -5.34 1.17
CA GLU A 46 -3.40 -6.34 1.14
C GLU A 46 -3.66 -7.44 0.11
N GLY A 47 -2.59 -7.85 -0.56
CA GLY A 47 -2.62 -8.82 -1.64
C GLY A 47 -3.03 -8.21 -2.99
N SER A 48 -3.28 -9.09 -3.96
CA SER A 48 -3.62 -8.70 -5.32
C SER A 48 -5.08 -8.26 -5.48
N GLY A 49 -5.94 -8.64 -4.54
CA GLY A 49 -7.38 -8.40 -4.56
C GLY A 49 -7.82 -7.15 -3.78
N THR A 50 -9.12 -7.04 -3.54
CA THR A 50 -9.76 -5.95 -2.78
C THR A 50 -10.50 -6.46 -1.54
N SER A 51 -10.35 -7.74 -1.20
CA SER A 51 -11.04 -8.37 -0.07
C SER A 51 -10.44 -7.97 1.29
N SER A 52 -9.11 -7.78 1.35
CA SER A 52 -8.39 -7.50 2.59
C SER A 52 -8.18 -5.99 2.77
N ARG A 53 -9.24 -5.28 3.13
CA ARG A 53 -9.26 -3.81 3.27
C ARG A 53 -8.84 -3.36 4.67
N ARG A 54 -8.07 -2.28 4.74
CA ARG A 54 -7.78 -1.55 5.98
C ARG A 54 -7.93 -0.04 5.75
N TRP A 55 -8.59 0.63 6.69
CA TRP A 55 -8.79 2.07 6.66
C TRP A 55 -7.62 2.75 7.38
N LEU A 56 -7.11 3.83 6.79
CA LEU A 56 -5.99 4.62 7.33
C LEU A 56 -6.45 5.98 7.86
N HIS A 57 -7.74 6.28 7.74
CA HIS A 57 -8.34 7.40 8.44
C HIS A 57 -8.54 7.05 9.91
N ALA A 58 -7.86 7.81 10.75
CA ALA A 58 -8.14 7.81 12.17
C ALA A 58 -9.56 8.31 12.46
N ASP A 59 -10.17 7.88 13.57
CA ASP A 59 -11.37 8.55 14.07
C ASP A 59 -11.08 10.02 14.43
N ALA A 60 -12.10 10.84 14.69
CA ALA A 60 -11.97 12.27 14.99
C ALA A 60 -10.98 12.61 16.14
N ARG A 61 -10.50 11.60 16.89
CA ARG A 61 -9.49 11.71 17.95
C ARG A 61 -8.11 11.15 17.57
N GLY A 62 -7.86 10.80 16.30
CA GLY A 62 -6.53 10.39 15.83
C GLY A 62 -6.15 8.93 16.10
N SER A 63 -7.09 8.03 16.46
CA SER A 63 -6.79 6.59 16.60
C SER A 63 -7.00 5.82 15.30
N ILE A 64 -6.02 4.98 14.95
CA ILE A 64 -5.96 4.06 13.79
C ILE A 64 -6.07 2.61 14.30
#